data_AF-A0A3A8JNU7-F1
#
_entry.id   AF-A0A3A8JNU7-F1
#
_cell.length_a   1.000
_cell.length_b   1.000
_cell.length_c   1.000
_cell.angle_alpha   90.00
_cell.angle_beta   90.00
_cell.angle_gamma   90.00
#
_symmetry.space_group_name_H-M   'P 1'
#
loop_
_entity.id
_entity.type
_entity.pdbx_description
1 polymer ?
#
loop_
_entity_poly.entity_id
_entity_poly.type
_entity_poly.pdbx_seq_one_letter_code
_entity_poly.pdbx_strand_id
1 'polypeptide(L)'
;TLPPNLQRPVPPRVEVTPSNPKPQAAAQQAELPQAKVVTSVETAPTAAQTERASDAFAAQEALQMLSGWASRFASGAGSPPESDALRVGQACAPQEAAPEIGDWEDDASVVRQTKEKNCGAAVAVMLGNEKGTGKTQGASDTEKMDALDSRFTDGDGTTPIELSNMLANQGVKVTESSSKLDKGVLDNALSRDGKAAVLVDSAKVDPKAKGDEKGQAHWVTVEGKDDQGRYKVKDPSTGKSVKMDADKLSDAVDTSLREHKTGGMVIVEGANGASEADIVGESNAKVATLANEEGGGSRAMANFGRESS
;
A
#
# COMPACT_ATOMS: atom_id res chain seq x y z
N THR A 1 -67.65 38.19 -17.35
CA THR A 1 -67.79 36.90 -18.05
C THR A 1 -66.53 36.64 -18.85
N LEU A 2 -66.07 35.39 -18.89
CA LEU A 2 -65.03 34.84 -19.78
C LEU A 2 -65.71 33.70 -20.58
N PRO A 3 -65.17 33.15 -21.69
CA PRO A 3 -63.81 33.22 -22.28
C PRO A 3 -63.93 33.64 -23.80
N PRO A 4 -63.26 33.08 -24.84
CA PRO A 4 -61.99 32.32 -24.95
C PRO A 4 -61.00 32.76 -26.08
N ASN A 5 -59.75 32.28 -25.95
CA ASN A 5 -58.78 31.84 -26.99
C ASN A 5 -58.74 32.52 -28.38
N LEU A 6 -57.57 33.09 -28.72
CA LEU A 6 -56.93 32.88 -30.02
C LEU A 6 -55.38 32.78 -29.88
N GLN A 7 -54.73 32.26 -30.92
CA GLN A 7 -53.44 31.54 -30.87
C GLN A 7 -52.17 32.42 -30.92
N ARG A 8 -51.04 31.79 -30.50
CA ARG A 8 -49.60 32.07 -30.74
C ARG A 8 -49.25 32.97 -31.95
N PRO A 9 -48.18 33.81 -31.88
CA PRO A 9 -46.80 33.32 -32.07
C PRO A 9 -45.69 33.95 -31.17
N VAL A 10 -44.44 33.57 -31.44
CA VAL A 10 -43.18 33.77 -30.66
C VAL A 10 -42.00 33.79 -31.67
N PRO A 11 -40.81 34.41 -31.45
CA PRO A 11 -40.40 35.56 -30.61
C PRO A 11 -40.01 36.78 -31.51
N PRO A 12 -39.18 37.78 -31.07
CA PRO A 12 -37.71 37.60 -31.09
C PRO A 12 -36.87 38.35 -30.02
N ARG A 13 -35.71 37.73 -29.69
CA ARG A 13 -34.34 38.28 -29.57
C ARG A 13 -33.97 39.47 -28.65
N VAL A 14 -32.88 39.23 -27.91
CA VAL A 14 -32.11 40.12 -27.01
C VAL A 14 -31.43 41.30 -27.70
N GLU A 15 -31.38 42.45 -27.02
CA GLU A 15 -30.25 43.40 -27.04
C GLU A 15 -30.10 44.11 -25.66
N VAL A 16 -28.96 44.76 -25.38
CA VAL A 16 -28.45 44.97 -24.00
C VAL A 16 -27.94 46.39 -23.73
N THR A 17 -28.23 46.92 -22.52
CA THR A 17 -27.65 48.13 -21.86
C THR A 17 -27.87 49.50 -22.53
N PRO A 18 -27.57 50.64 -21.86
CA PRO A 18 -27.46 50.91 -20.41
C PRO A 18 -28.30 52.14 -19.94
N SER A 19 -28.40 52.37 -18.62
CA SER A 19 -28.20 53.70 -17.99
C SER A 19 -28.36 53.65 -16.46
N ASN A 20 -27.73 54.61 -15.77
CA ASN A 20 -27.66 54.72 -14.31
C ASN A 20 -28.14 56.13 -13.87
N PRO A 21 -28.71 56.31 -12.66
CA PRO A 21 -28.69 57.61 -12.01
C PRO A 21 -28.04 57.59 -10.62
N LYS A 22 -27.57 58.77 -10.18
CA LYS A 22 -26.71 59.03 -9.01
C LYS A 22 -27.30 60.21 -8.20
N PRO A 23 -27.13 60.27 -6.87
CA PRO A 23 -27.30 61.51 -6.09
C PRO A 23 -25.98 62.22 -5.73
N GLN A 24 -26.07 63.53 -5.44
CA GLN A 24 -24.99 64.37 -4.87
C GLN A 24 -24.92 64.21 -3.34
N ALA A 25 -23.84 64.44 -2.59
CA ALA A 25 -22.51 65.09 -2.76
C ALA A 25 -22.37 66.53 -2.18
N ALA A 26 -21.82 66.58 -0.95
CA ALA A 26 -21.17 67.70 -0.24
C ALA A 26 -20.58 67.11 1.08
N ALA A 27 -19.54 67.61 1.76
CA ALA A 27 -18.38 68.49 1.47
C ALA A 27 -17.35 68.27 2.64
N GLN A 28 -16.17 68.88 2.82
CA GLN A 28 -15.54 70.10 2.27
C GLN A 28 -14.03 69.89 1.89
N GLN A 29 -13.10 70.54 2.62
CA GLN A 29 -11.64 70.66 2.38
C GLN A 29 -10.85 69.49 3.00
N ALA A 30 -9.73 68.95 2.48
CA ALA A 30 -8.62 69.42 1.64
C ALA A 30 -7.36 69.87 2.41
N GLU A 31 -6.38 68.96 2.54
CA GLU A 31 -4.94 69.25 2.58
C GLU A 31 -4.10 67.98 2.29
N LEU A 32 -2.85 68.15 1.85
CA LEU A 32 -1.86 67.10 1.53
C LEU A 32 -0.48 67.65 1.95
N PRO A 33 0.42 66.85 2.55
CA PRO A 33 1.28 66.00 1.72
C PRO A 33 1.64 64.62 2.29
N GLN A 34 2.47 63.92 1.52
CA GLN A 34 2.88 62.51 1.66
C GLN A 34 3.53 62.13 3.00
N ALA A 35 3.13 60.98 3.56
CA ALA A 35 3.93 60.25 4.55
C ALA A 35 3.77 58.72 4.40
N LYS A 36 4.79 58.10 3.78
CA LYS A 36 5.28 56.72 3.98
C LYS A 36 4.24 55.59 4.22
N VAL A 37 3.92 54.85 3.15
CA VAL A 37 3.24 53.54 3.22
C VAL A 37 4.13 52.53 3.96
N VAL A 38 3.64 51.97 5.07
CA VAL A 38 3.94 50.60 5.53
C VAL A 38 2.68 50.04 6.21
N THR A 39 1.69 49.64 5.42
CA THR A 39 0.63 48.75 5.92
C THR A 39 1.19 47.33 5.85
N SER A 40 1.49 46.71 6.99
CA SER A 40 1.95 45.31 7.02
C SER A 40 0.82 44.38 6.59
N VAL A 41 0.81 44.01 5.31
CA VAL A 41 0.08 42.84 4.86
C VAL A 41 0.93 41.63 5.21
N GLU A 42 0.50 40.85 6.19
CA GLU A 42 1.06 39.53 6.47
C GLU A 42 0.62 38.59 5.34
N THR A 43 1.41 38.59 4.25
CA THR A 43 1.20 37.66 3.14
C THR A 43 1.47 36.25 3.61
N ALA A 44 0.41 35.46 3.78
CA ALA A 44 0.52 34.01 3.91
C ALA A 44 1.37 33.46 2.76
N PRO A 45 2.28 32.49 3.02
CA PRO A 45 3.21 32.00 2.00
C PRO A 45 2.45 31.39 0.83
N THR A 46 2.79 31.81 -0.39
CA THR A 46 2.26 31.19 -1.61
C THR A 46 2.72 29.73 -1.67
N ALA A 47 1.95 28.82 -2.28
CA ALA A 47 2.29 27.38 -2.34
C ALA A 47 3.76 27.12 -2.76
N ALA A 48 4.25 27.81 -3.80
CA ALA A 48 5.64 27.71 -4.29
C ALA A 48 6.73 28.29 -3.35
N GLN A 49 6.36 28.84 -2.19
CA GLN A 49 7.26 29.17 -1.08
C GLN A 49 7.21 28.07 -0.02
N THR A 50 6.04 27.51 0.27
CA THR A 50 5.86 26.34 1.15
C THR A 50 6.59 25.12 0.58
N GLU A 51 6.41 24.82 -0.71
CA GLU A 51 7.10 23.72 -1.42
C GLU A 51 8.62 23.87 -1.35
N ARG A 52 9.14 25.08 -1.58
CA ARG A 52 10.59 25.36 -1.44
C ARG A 52 11.08 25.25 0.00
N ALA A 53 10.24 25.53 0.99
CA ALA A 53 10.60 25.39 2.40
C ALA A 53 10.66 23.91 2.81
N SER A 54 9.72 23.08 2.34
CA SER A 54 9.78 21.62 2.53
C SER A 54 10.95 20.98 1.80
N ASP A 55 11.24 21.36 0.55
CA ASP A 55 12.39 20.87 -0.21
C ASP A 55 13.71 21.24 0.47
N ALA A 56 13.85 22.49 0.95
CA ALA A 56 15.03 22.94 1.67
C ALA A 56 15.23 22.18 2.99
N PHE A 57 14.16 21.91 3.73
CA PHE A 57 14.23 21.15 4.98
C PHE A 57 14.61 19.69 4.73
N ALA A 58 13.95 19.02 3.78
CA ALA A 58 14.26 17.64 3.40
C ALA A 58 15.68 17.48 2.85
N ALA A 59 16.17 18.42 2.04
CA ALA A 59 17.55 18.43 1.57
C ALA A 59 18.56 18.66 2.71
N GLN A 60 18.22 19.49 3.70
CA GLN A 60 19.08 19.75 4.85
C GLN A 60 19.11 18.57 5.85
N GLU A 61 18.01 17.83 5.99
CA GLU A 61 17.96 16.57 6.74
C GLU A 61 18.74 15.46 6.02
N ALA A 62 18.58 15.31 4.70
CA ALA A 62 19.36 14.38 3.89
C ALA A 62 20.87 14.64 3.98
N LEU A 63 21.31 15.91 4.00
CA LEU A 63 22.72 16.29 4.20
C LEU A 63 23.24 15.95 5.61
N GLN A 64 22.41 16.03 6.65
CA GLN A 64 22.77 15.59 8.00
C GLN A 64 22.87 14.06 8.09
N MET A 65 21.93 13.32 7.48
CA MET A 65 21.97 11.87 7.37
C MET A 65 23.24 11.39 6.63
N LEU A 66 23.56 12.00 5.48
CA LEU A 66 24.73 11.65 4.67
C LEU A 66 26.07 11.96 5.34
N SER A 67 26.18 13.08 6.07
CA SER A 67 27.41 13.42 6.81
C SER A 67 27.62 12.53 8.05
N GLY A 68 26.53 12.13 8.73
CA GLY A 68 26.58 11.07 9.75
C GLY A 68 26.97 9.69 9.19
N TRP A 69 26.55 9.36 7.97
CA TRP A 69 26.87 8.11 7.29
C TRP A 69 28.34 8.05 6.83
N ALA A 70 28.82 9.08 6.12
CA ALA A 70 30.20 9.14 5.61
C ALA A 70 31.25 9.01 6.73
N SER A 71 30.95 9.57 7.92
CA SER A 71 31.81 9.49 9.11
C SER A 71 32.07 8.07 9.63
N ARG A 72 31.25 7.07 9.23
CA ARG A 72 31.40 5.67 9.67
C ARG A 72 32.31 4.83 8.79
N PHE A 73 32.61 5.26 7.57
CA PHE A 73 33.39 4.48 6.59
C PHE A 73 34.80 5.05 6.30
N ALA A 74 35.14 6.21 6.89
CA ALA A 74 36.46 6.84 6.72
C ALA A 74 37.63 6.10 7.40
N SER A 75 37.36 5.10 8.25
CA SER A 75 38.33 4.40 9.09
C SER A 75 38.61 2.97 8.63
N GLY A 76 39.20 2.79 7.44
CA GLY A 76 39.43 1.45 6.88
C GLY A 76 40.35 1.32 5.66
N ALA A 77 41.12 2.33 5.29
CA ALA A 77 41.98 2.29 4.10
C ALA A 77 43.29 1.51 4.34
N GLY A 78 43.26 0.18 4.17
CA GLY A 78 44.43 -0.70 4.14
C GLY A 78 44.69 -1.25 2.73
N SER A 79 45.97 -1.38 2.36
CA SER A 79 46.41 -1.70 0.98
C SER A 79 46.06 -3.13 0.51
N PRO A 80 45.86 -3.35 -0.81
CA PRO A 80 45.55 -4.67 -1.37
C PRO A 80 46.81 -5.52 -1.61
N PRO A 81 46.72 -6.86 -1.53
CA PRO A 81 47.66 -7.79 -2.16
C PRO A 81 47.34 -7.98 -3.65
N GLU A 82 48.36 -8.39 -4.41
CA GLU A 82 48.40 -8.35 -5.87
C GLU A 82 47.57 -9.45 -6.57
N SER A 83 47.20 -9.18 -7.82
CA SER A 83 46.61 -10.15 -8.75
C SER A 83 47.68 -10.96 -9.48
N ASP A 84 47.52 -12.28 -9.53
CA ASP A 84 48.13 -13.13 -10.57
C ASP A 84 47.05 -14.07 -11.16
N ALA A 85 47.28 -14.61 -12.36
CA ALA A 85 46.20 -14.95 -13.28
C ALA A 85 46.36 -16.30 -14.01
N LEU A 86 45.22 -16.82 -14.51
CA LEU A 86 45.10 -17.92 -15.50
C LEU A 86 45.48 -19.33 -14.93
N ARG A 87 44.81 -20.44 -15.25
CA ARG A 87 43.75 -20.73 -16.24
C ARG A 87 43.14 -22.15 -16.07
N VAL A 88 42.08 -22.43 -16.83
CA VAL A 88 41.46 -23.74 -17.13
C VAL A 88 40.73 -24.43 -15.98
N GLY A 89 39.43 -24.70 -16.19
CA GLY A 89 38.60 -25.45 -15.23
C GLY A 89 37.12 -25.48 -15.57
N GLN A 90 36.73 -25.46 -16.86
CA GLN A 90 35.32 -25.50 -17.28
C GLN A 90 34.74 -26.91 -17.14
N ALA A 91 34.53 -27.35 -15.90
CA ALA A 91 33.55 -28.36 -15.59
C ALA A 91 32.15 -27.70 -15.65
N CYS A 92 31.17 -28.39 -16.22
CA CYS A 92 29.77 -28.01 -15.97
C CYS A 92 29.48 -28.31 -14.50
N ALA A 93 29.42 -27.27 -13.67
CA ALA A 93 28.73 -27.40 -12.40
C ALA A 93 27.30 -27.88 -12.71
N PRO A 94 26.74 -28.82 -11.93
CA PRO A 94 25.29 -28.97 -11.92
C PRO A 94 24.69 -27.60 -11.59
N GLN A 95 23.54 -27.26 -12.16
CA GLN A 95 22.77 -26.14 -11.62
C GLN A 95 22.52 -26.45 -10.14
N GLU A 96 23.07 -25.64 -9.24
CA GLU A 96 22.63 -25.66 -7.86
C GLU A 96 21.12 -25.42 -7.88
N ALA A 97 20.36 -26.36 -7.29
CA ALA A 97 18.92 -26.21 -7.18
C ALA A 97 18.68 -24.93 -6.37
N ALA A 98 18.18 -23.88 -7.05
CA ALA A 98 17.94 -22.59 -6.42
C ALA A 98 17.02 -22.83 -5.21
N PRO A 99 17.45 -22.48 -3.98
CA PRO A 99 16.96 -23.08 -2.74
C PRO A 99 15.45 -23.18 -2.72
N GLU A 100 14.96 -24.38 -2.41
CA GLU A 100 13.55 -24.69 -2.55
C GLU A 100 12.72 -23.87 -1.57
N ILE A 101 11.52 -23.50 -2.03
CA ILE A 101 10.46 -23.06 -1.12
C ILE A 101 10.26 -24.23 -0.14
N GLY A 102 10.33 -23.97 1.17
CA GLY A 102 10.25 -25.02 2.17
C GLY A 102 8.92 -25.76 2.13
N ASP A 103 8.84 -26.92 2.78
CA ASP A 103 7.57 -27.63 2.95
C ASP A 103 6.51 -26.78 3.68
N TRP A 104 5.24 -27.13 3.45
CA TRP A 104 4.10 -26.57 4.16
C TRP A 104 4.13 -26.93 5.66
N GLU A 105 4.30 -25.93 6.52
CA GLU A 105 4.29 -26.07 7.98
C GLU A 105 2.89 -25.79 8.57
N ASP A 106 2.42 -26.69 9.44
CA ASP A 106 1.18 -26.51 10.20
C ASP A 106 1.33 -25.40 11.24
N ASP A 107 0.49 -24.37 11.14
CA ASP A 107 0.50 -23.22 12.04
C ASP A 107 -0.95 -22.80 12.37
N ALA A 108 -1.34 -23.00 13.63
CA ALA A 108 -2.68 -22.69 14.13
C ALA A 108 -2.99 -21.19 14.19
N SER A 109 -2.03 -20.31 13.91
CA SER A 109 -2.23 -18.85 13.78
C SER A 109 -2.47 -18.39 12.34
N VAL A 110 -2.55 -19.31 11.36
CA VAL A 110 -2.96 -19.00 9.99
C VAL A 110 -4.49 -19.01 9.89
N VAL A 111 -5.08 -17.84 9.73
CA VAL A 111 -6.51 -17.71 9.40
C VAL A 111 -6.73 -18.21 7.97
N ARG A 112 -7.37 -19.38 7.80
CA ARG A 112 -7.72 -19.91 6.48
C ARG A 112 -8.93 -19.19 5.90
N GLN A 113 -8.83 -18.74 4.66
CA GLN A 113 -9.91 -18.07 3.93
C GLN A 113 -11.11 -19.00 3.68
N THR A 114 -12.32 -18.44 3.71
CA THR A 114 -13.58 -19.19 3.62
C THR A 114 -14.22 -19.19 2.23
N LYS A 115 -13.75 -18.34 1.32
CA LYS A 115 -14.20 -18.22 -0.08
C LYS A 115 -12.98 -18.21 -1.00
N GLU A 116 -13.17 -18.44 -2.30
CA GLU A 116 -12.06 -18.40 -3.27
C GLU A 116 -11.37 -17.02 -3.32
N LYS A 117 -12.12 -15.93 -3.11
CA LYS A 117 -11.65 -14.57 -3.35
C LYS A 117 -11.31 -13.75 -2.11
N ASN A 118 -11.70 -14.18 -0.90
CA ASN A 118 -11.56 -13.39 0.34
C ASN A 118 -10.19 -13.52 1.06
N CYS A 119 -9.09 -13.76 0.33
CA CYS A 119 -7.74 -13.82 0.90
C CYS A 119 -7.31 -12.49 1.56
N GLY A 120 -7.68 -11.34 0.99
CA GLY A 120 -7.41 -10.03 1.59
C GLY A 120 -8.10 -9.85 2.94
N ALA A 121 -9.35 -10.30 3.06
CA ALA A 121 -10.08 -10.32 4.32
C ALA A 121 -9.41 -11.25 5.36
N ALA A 122 -8.96 -12.44 4.94
CA ALA A 122 -8.23 -13.37 5.80
C ALA A 122 -6.91 -12.74 6.31
N VAL A 123 -6.13 -12.12 5.43
CA VAL A 123 -4.89 -11.39 5.77
C VAL A 123 -5.16 -10.23 6.74
N ALA A 124 -6.20 -9.43 6.51
CA ALA A 124 -6.54 -8.33 7.41
C ALA A 124 -6.96 -8.81 8.81
N VAL A 125 -7.73 -9.90 8.90
CA VAL A 125 -8.09 -10.53 10.19
C VAL A 125 -6.85 -11.11 10.89
N MET A 126 -5.99 -11.79 10.15
CA MET A 126 -4.75 -12.38 10.66
C MET A 126 -3.84 -11.31 11.28
N LEU A 127 -3.58 -10.22 10.55
CA LEU A 127 -2.77 -9.09 11.02
C LEU A 127 -3.43 -8.31 12.18
N GLY A 128 -4.76 -8.20 12.18
CA GLY A 128 -5.52 -7.60 13.29
C GLY A 128 -5.52 -8.44 14.57
N ASN A 129 -5.51 -9.77 14.43
CA ASN A 129 -5.33 -10.71 15.53
C ASN A 129 -3.88 -10.67 16.05
N GLU A 130 -2.87 -10.70 15.16
CA GLU A 130 -1.44 -10.61 15.52
C GLU A 130 -1.13 -9.33 16.32
N LYS A 131 -1.72 -8.19 15.94
CA LYS A 131 -1.53 -6.91 16.63
C LYS A 131 -2.45 -6.70 17.84
N GLY A 132 -3.36 -7.62 18.11
CA GLY A 132 -4.34 -7.50 19.20
C GLY A 132 -5.33 -6.34 19.04
N THR A 133 -5.47 -5.80 17.82
CA THR A 133 -6.25 -4.58 17.51
C THR A 133 -7.64 -4.87 16.93
N GLY A 134 -7.94 -6.13 16.60
CA GLY A 134 -9.20 -6.54 15.97
C GLY A 134 -10.43 -6.07 16.75
N LYS A 135 -11.26 -5.22 16.12
CA LYS A 135 -12.33 -4.45 16.79
C LYS A 135 -13.55 -5.26 17.22
N THR A 136 -13.54 -6.57 17.01
CA THR A 136 -14.66 -7.49 17.24
C THR A 136 -14.26 -8.61 18.21
N GLN A 137 -13.87 -8.22 19.43
CA GLN A 137 -13.57 -9.16 20.52
C GLN A 137 -14.77 -10.09 20.76
N GLY A 138 -14.56 -11.40 20.56
CA GLY A 138 -15.59 -12.43 20.71
C GLY A 138 -16.25 -12.92 19.41
N ALA A 139 -16.03 -12.25 18.27
CA ALA A 139 -16.42 -12.78 16.96
C ALA A 139 -15.39 -13.80 16.44
N SER A 140 -15.85 -14.83 15.74
CA SER A 140 -14.97 -15.77 15.03
C SER A 140 -14.30 -15.12 13.83
N ASP A 141 -13.15 -15.66 13.42
CA ASP A 141 -12.42 -15.11 12.26
C ASP A 141 -13.22 -15.23 10.95
N THR A 142 -14.11 -16.22 10.84
CA THR A 142 -15.10 -16.31 9.75
C THR A 142 -16.04 -15.11 9.72
N GLU A 143 -16.67 -14.77 10.85
CA GLU A 143 -17.57 -13.62 10.95
C GLU A 143 -16.84 -12.30 10.67
N LYS A 144 -15.57 -12.18 11.09
CA LYS A 144 -14.72 -11.04 10.75
C LYS A 144 -14.44 -10.97 9.25
N MET A 145 -14.06 -12.08 8.62
CA MET A 145 -13.80 -12.13 7.18
C MET A 145 -15.05 -11.77 6.39
N ASP A 146 -16.21 -12.35 6.71
CA ASP A 146 -17.48 -12.05 6.03
C ASP A 146 -17.92 -10.59 6.21
N ALA A 147 -17.69 -10.00 7.39
CA ALA A 147 -17.98 -8.58 7.65
C ALA A 147 -17.03 -7.61 6.91
N LEU A 148 -15.78 -8.00 6.68
CA LEU A 148 -14.83 -7.24 5.86
C LEU A 148 -15.15 -7.35 4.38
N ASP A 149 -15.33 -8.58 3.89
CA ASP A 149 -15.63 -8.94 2.50
C ASP A 149 -16.91 -8.23 2.01
N SER A 150 -17.99 -8.30 2.81
CA SER A 150 -19.29 -7.65 2.55
C SER A 150 -19.29 -6.11 2.69
N ARG A 151 -18.23 -5.51 3.25
CA ARG A 151 -18.13 -4.05 3.45
C ARG A 151 -17.14 -3.37 2.49
N PHE A 152 -16.10 -4.10 2.06
CA PHE A 152 -14.95 -3.53 1.38
C PHE A 152 -14.60 -4.21 0.06
N THR A 153 -15.44 -5.11 -0.47
CA THR A 153 -15.27 -5.68 -1.81
C THR A 153 -16.63 -5.84 -2.49
N ASP A 154 -16.64 -5.88 -3.82
CA ASP A 154 -17.79 -6.38 -4.60
C ASP A 154 -17.72 -7.92 -4.80
N GLY A 155 -16.84 -8.61 -4.06
CA GLY A 155 -16.66 -10.06 -4.09
C GLY A 155 -15.67 -10.60 -5.14
N ASP A 156 -15.14 -9.75 -6.02
CA ASP A 156 -14.28 -10.16 -7.13
C ASP A 156 -12.78 -10.30 -6.79
N GLY A 157 -12.34 -9.79 -5.63
CA GLY A 157 -10.97 -9.96 -5.13
C GLY A 157 -10.69 -9.06 -3.93
N THR A 158 -9.46 -8.60 -3.77
CA THR A 158 -9.14 -7.47 -2.88
C THR A 158 -7.99 -6.65 -3.47
N THR A 159 -8.24 -5.41 -3.86
CA THR A 159 -7.22 -4.43 -4.28
C THR A 159 -6.40 -3.95 -3.08
N PRO A 160 -5.23 -3.30 -3.29
CA PRO A 160 -4.45 -2.72 -2.20
C PRO A 160 -5.20 -1.64 -1.40
N ILE A 161 -6.09 -0.87 -2.03
CA ILE A 161 -6.93 0.14 -1.35
C ILE A 161 -7.99 -0.53 -0.47
N GLU A 162 -8.66 -1.58 -0.98
CA GLU A 162 -9.63 -2.33 -0.19
C GLU A 162 -8.98 -3.03 1.00
N LEU A 163 -7.80 -3.65 0.82
CA LEU A 163 -7.03 -4.23 1.92
C LEU A 163 -6.63 -3.18 2.96
N SER A 164 -6.19 -1.99 2.52
CA SER A 164 -5.89 -0.86 3.41
C SER A 164 -7.11 -0.45 4.24
N ASN A 165 -8.31 -0.39 3.64
CA ASN A 165 -9.56 -0.15 4.36
C ASN A 165 -9.91 -1.27 5.36
N MET A 166 -9.69 -2.54 4.98
CA MET A 166 -9.90 -3.70 5.87
C MET A 166 -8.96 -3.67 7.08
N LEU A 167 -7.67 -3.39 6.86
CA LEU A 167 -6.66 -3.25 7.91
C LEU A 167 -7.04 -2.12 8.88
N ALA A 168 -7.45 -0.96 8.35
CA ALA A 168 -7.94 0.15 9.15
C ALA A 168 -9.17 -0.23 10.00
N ASN A 169 -10.05 -1.08 9.49
CA ASN A 169 -11.16 -1.65 10.25
C ASN A 169 -10.73 -2.69 11.31
N GLN A 170 -9.62 -3.39 11.11
CA GLN A 170 -8.99 -4.23 12.13
C GLN A 170 -8.03 -3.47 13.07
N GLY A 171 -8.00 -2.13 13.00
CA GLY A 171 -7.19 -1.28 13.89
C GLY A 171 -5.69 -1.28 13.55
N VAL A 172 -5.35 -1.71 12.34
CA VAL A 172 -4.01 -1.80 11.78
C VAL A 172 -3.84 -0.68 10.74
N LYS A 173 -2.70 0.02 10.75
CA LYS A 173 -2.36 1.07 9.76
C LYS A 173 -1.31 0.56 8.78
N VAL A 174 -1.36 1.02 7.53
CA VAL A 174 -0.23 0.90 6.60
C VAL A 174 0.78 2.00 6.93
N THR A 175 2.04 1.63 7.12
CA THR A 175 3.14 2.57 7.41
C THR A 175 4.03 2.85 6.21
N GLU A 176 4.30 1.83 5.39
CA GLU A 176 5.09 1.91 4.16
C GLU A 176 4.49 0.97 3.10
N SER A 177 4.72 1.22 1.82
CA SER A 177 4.24 0.35 0.73
C SER A 177 5.12 0.48 -0.51
N SER A 178 5.28 -0.62 -1.25
CA SER A 178 6.09 -0.66 -2.48
C SER A 178 5.45 -1.57 -3.52
N SER A 179 5.56 -1.22 -4.81
CA SER A 179 5.07 -2.03 -5.94
C SER A 179 5.94 -3.26 -6.23
N LYS A 180 7.03 -3.43 -5.48
CA LYS A 180 7.92 -4.60 -5.45
C LYS A 180 8.19 -5.02 -4.01
N LEU A 181 8.81 -6.17 -3.82
CA LEU A 181 9.37 -6.53 -2.52
C LEU A 181 10.61 -5.68 -2.22
N ASP A 182 10.50 -4.69 -1.32
CA ASP A 182 11.69 -4.03 -0.75
C ASP A 182 12.17 -4.81 0.48
N LYS A 183 13.22 -5.61 0.27
CA LYS A 183 13.86 -6.44 1.30
C LYS A 183 14.38 -5.61 2.49
N GLY A 184 14.87 -4.39 2.24
CA GLY A 184 15.45 -3.53 3.27
C GLY A 184 14.37 -2.95 4.19
N VAL A 185 13.30 -2.43 3.60
CA VAL A 185 12.10 -1.96 4.31
C VAL A 185 11.44 -3.11 5.09
N LEU A 186 11.25 -4.27 4.45
CA LEU A 186 10.65 -5.44 5.08
C LEU A 186 11.49 -5.95 6.27
N ASP A 187 12.80 -6.15 6.09
CA ASP A 187 13.68 -6.62 7.17
C ASP A 187 13.73 -5.62 8.34
N ASN A 188 13.74 -4.32 8.03
CA ASN A 188 13.70 -3.27 9.04
C ASN A 188 12.36 -3.27 9.81
N ALA A 189 11.24 -3.46 9.12
CA ALA A 189 9.92 -3.58 9.75
C ALA A 189 9.85 -4.80 10.67
N LEU A 190 10.20 -5.99 10.17
CA LEU A 190 10.20 -7.24 10.95
C LEU A 190 11.08 -7.14 12.20
N SER A 191 12.24 -6.46 12.12
CA SER A 191 13.12 -6.23 13.29
C SER A 191 12.49 -5.37 14.40
N ARG A 192 11.39 -4.67 14.11
CA ARG A 192 10.64 -3.80 15.02
C ARG A 192 9.26 -4.39 15.40
N ASP A 193 9.10 -5.70 15.26
CA ASP A 193 7.81 -6.43 15.29
C ASP A 193 6.80 -6.01 14.20
N GLY A 194 7.15 -5.10 13.29
CA GLY A 194 6.35 -4.80 12.11
C GLY A 194 6.00 -6.07 11.32
N LYS A 195 4.88 -6.03 10.61
CA LYS A 195 4.38 -7.14 9.80
C LYS A 195 4.15 -6.64 8.38
N ALA A 196 3.95 -7.53 7.41
CA ALA A 196 3.60 -7.14 6.06
C ALA A 196 2.45 -8.00 5.51
N ALA A 197 1.68 -7.41 4.59
CA ALA A 197 0.90 -8.15 3.61
C ALA A 197 1.56 -7.99 2.24
N VAL A 198 1.62 -9.07 1.46
CA VAL A 198 2.33 -9.13 0.18
C VAL A 198 1.40 -9.74 -0.87
N LEU A 199 1.35 -9.14 -2.06
CA LEU A 199 0.54 -9.59 -3.18
C LEU A 199 1.42 -10.37 -4.17
N VAL A 200 1.18 -11.67 -4.25
CA VAL A 200 2.03 -12.68 -4.91
C VAL A 200 1.24 -13.49 -5.93
N ASP A 201 1.94 -14.12 -6.88
CA ASP A 201 1.37 -15.20 -7.65
C ASP A 201 1.26 -16.47 -6.77
N SER A 202 0.05 -17.03 -6.67
CA SER A 202 -0.21 -18.20 -5.81
C SER A 202 0.55 -19.47 -6.22
N ALA A 203 0.90 -19.67 -7.50
CA ALA A 203 1.73 -20.82 -7.91
C ALA A 203 3.23 -20.61 -7.62
N LYS A 204 3.64 -19.39 -7.26
CA LYS A 204 4.99 -19.06 -6.79
C LYS A 204 5.18 -19.20 -5.28
N VAL A 205 4.11 -19.47 -4.52
CA VAL A 205 4.17 -19.65 -3.05
C VAL A 205 3.66 -20.99 -2.53
N ASP A 206 3.04 -21.83 -3.38
CA ASP A 206 2.72 -23.23 -3.05
C ASP A 206 3.89 -24.18 -3.44
N PRO A 207 4.58 -24.82 -2.49
CA PRO A 207 5.58 -25.86 -2.75
C PRO A 207 5.09 -27.05 -3.59
N LYS A 208 3.78 -27.23 -3.73
CA LYS A 208 3.16 -28.32 -4.50
C LYS A 208 2.72 -27.91 -5.91
N ALA A 209 2.82 -26.64 -6.26
CA ALA A 209 2.54 -26.16 -7.61
C ALA A 209 3.53 -26.74 -8.63
N LYS A 210 3.06 -27.02 -9.84
CA LYS A 210 3.93 -27.50 -10.92
C LYS A 210 4.58 -26.32 -11.64
N GLY A 211 5.79 -26.52 -12.16
CA GLY A 211 6.59 -25.44 -12.77
C GLY A 211 5.99 -24.76 -14.01
N ASP A 212 4.93 -25.34 -14.59
CA ASP A 212 4.14 -24.83 -15.71
C ASP A 212 2.73 -24.34 -15.29
N GLU A 213 2.41 -24.39 -14.00
CA GLU A 213 1.09 -24.07 -13.44
C GLU A 213 0.89 -22.56 -13.31
N LYS A 214 -0.13 -22.01 -14.00
CA LYS A 214 -0.50 -20.60 -13.87
C LYS A 214 -1.19 -20.34 -12.53
N GLY A 215 -0.62 -19.44 -11.72
CA GLY A 215 -1.24 -18.94 -10.50
C GLY A 215 -2.32 -17.88 -10.72
N GLN A 216 -2.71 -17.24 -9.63
CA GLN A 216 -3.64 -16.11 -9.49
C GLN A 216 -3.05 -15.12 -8.47
N ALA A 217 -3.44 -13.85 -8.54
CA ALA A 217 -2.99 -12.82 -7.58
C ALA A 217 -3.58 -13.04 -6.18
N HIS A 218 -2.72 -13.28 -5.21
CA HIS A 218 -3.06 -13.77 -3.87
C HIS A 218 -2.38 -12.94 -2.77
N TRP A 219 -3.11 -12.64 -1.70
CA TRP A 219 -2.57 -11.96 -0.52
C TRP A 219 -2.10 -12.94 0.54
N VAL A 220 -0.85 -12.77 1.00
CA VAL A 220 -0.21 -13.53 2.09
C VAL A 220 0.33 -12.59 3.17
N THR A 221 0.51 -13.05 4.41
CA THR A 221 1.26 -12.29 5.43
C THR A 221 2.73 -12.67 5.44
N VAL A 222 3.59 -11.74 5.86
CA VAL A 222 5.00 -12.00 6.22
C VAL A 222 5.28 -11.37 7.58
N GLU A 223 5.78 -12.19 8.51
CA GLU A 223 5.65 -11.88 9.94
C GLU A 223 6.95 -11.95 10.74
N GLY A 224 7.96 -12.60 10.16
CA GLY A 224 9.26 -12.83 10.77
C GLY A 224 10.14 -13.67 9.84
N LYS A 225 11.25 -14.17 10.40
CA LYS A 225 12.20 -15.04 9.71
C LYS A 225 12.51 -16.28 10.53
N ASP A 226 12.98 -17.33 9.86
CA ASP A 226 13.64 -18.46 10.52
C ASP A 226 15.13 -18.13 10.83
N ASP A 227 15.81 -19.03 11.55
CA ASP A 227 17.23 -18.87 11.90
C ASP A 227 18.18 -18.89 10.68
N GLN A 228 17.66 -19.23 9.49
CA GLN A 228 18.39 -19.17 8.21
C GLN A 228 18.16 -17.85 7.47
N GLY A 229 17.30 -16.96 7.99
CA GLY A 229 16.98 -15.67 7.40
C GLY A 229 15.89 -15.70 6.32
N ARG A 230 15.21 -16.84 6.12
CA ARG A 230 14.09 -16.99 5.19
C ARG A 230 12.82 -16.41 5.79
N TYR A 231 11.98 -15.79 4.98
CA TYR A 231 10.71 -15.25 5.44
C TYR A 231 9.75 -16.38 5.80
N LYS A 232 9.09 -16.25 6.95
CA LYS A 232 7.87 -17.02 7.25
C LYS A 232 6.69 -16.31 6.58
N VAL A 233 6.12 -16.97 5.59
CA VAL A 233 4.95 -16.51 4.83
C VAL A 233 3.74 -17.34 5.30
N LYS A 234 2.62 -16.71 5.64
CA LYS A 234 1.35 -17.44 5.89
C LYS A 234 0.42 -17.32 4.70
N ASP A 235 -0.07 -18.47 4.24
CA ASP A 235 -0.96 -18.60 3.09
C ASP A 235 -2.39 -18.91 3.59
N PRO A 236 -3.34 -17.96 3.47
CA PRO A 236 -4.71 -18.20 3.91
C PRO A 236 -5.48 -19.14 2.98
N SER A 237 -5.02 -19.45 1.76
CA SER A 237 -5.69 -20.39 0.86
C SER A 237 -5.56 -21.84 1.35
N THR A 238 -4.38 -22.18 1.87
CA THR A 238 -4.07 -23.48 2.46
C THR A 238 -4.37 -23.55 3.95
N GLY A 239 -4.27 -22.42 4.67
CA GLY A 239 -4.34 -22.40 6.14
C GLY A 239 -3.03 -22.88 6.78
N LYS A 240 -1.89 -22.65 6.12
CA LYS A 240 -0.55 -23.10 6.54
C LYS A 240 0.49 -21.99 6.35
N SER A 241 1.68 -22.22 6.89
CA SER A 241 2.82 -21.32 6.68
C SER A 241 3.94 -22.00 5.89
N VAL A 242 4.79 -21.21 5.25
CA VAL A 242 5.89 -21.69 4.40
C VAL A 242 7.12 -20.80 4.59
N LYS A 243 8.31 -21.40 4.55
CA LYS A 243 9.60 -20.71 4.66
C LYS A 243 10.19 -20.47 3.27
N MET A 244 10.40 -19.21 2.91
CA MET A 244 10.80 -18.82 1.56
C MET A 244 11.91 -17.77 1.56
N ASP A 245 12.90 -17.94 0.69
CA ASP A 245 13.97 -16.96 0.47
C ASP A 245 13.45 -15.63 -0.08
N ALA A 246 14.14 -14.54 0.24
CA ALA A 246 13.77 -13.20 -0.20
C ALA A 246 13.64 -13.08 -1.73
N ASP A 247 14.53 -13.73 -2.47
CA ASP A 247 14.58 -13.65 -3.92
C ASP A 247 13.43 -14.45 -4.57
N LYS A 248 12.95 -15.51 -3.90
CA LYS A 248 11.76 -16.29 -4.30
C LYS A 248 10.48 -15.51 -4.02
N LEU A 249 10.38 -14.86 -2.85
CA LEU A 249 9.27 -13.95 -2.54
C LEU A 249 9.25 -12.76 -3.52
N SER A 250 10.41 -12.25 -3.94
CA SER A 250 10.50 -11.19 -4.95
C SER A 250 10.06 -11.66 -6.34
N ASP A 251 10.42 -12.87 -6.78
CA ASP A 251 9.93 -13.47 -8.03
C ASP A 251 8.41 -13.75 -7.98
N ALA A 252 7.87 -14.09 -6.81
CA ALA A 252 6.43 -14.24 -6.62
C ALA A 252 5.67 -12.90 -6.77
N VAL A 253 6.20 -11.80 -6.23
CA VAL A 253 5.66 -10.45 -6.39
C VAL A 253 5.81 -9.94 -7.84
N ASP A 254 7.01 -10.06 -8.42
CA ASP A 254 7.27 -9.61 -9.80
C ASP A 254 6.53 -10.46 -10.85
N THR A 255 6.25 -11.73 -10.56
CA THR A 255 5.35 -12.55 -11.38
C THR A 255 3.90 -12.07 -11.23
N SER A 256 3.42 -11.76 -10.02
CA SER A 256 2.07 -11.21 -9.85
C SER A 256 1.87 -9.92 -10.65
N LEU A 257 2.82 -8.98 -10.53
CA LEU A 257 2.79 -7.71 -11.24
C LEU A 257 2.86 -7.88 -12.77
N ARG A 258 3.52 -8.93 -13.27
CA ARG A 258 3.67 -9.20 -14.70
C ARG A 258 2.47 -9.94 -15.31
N GLU A 259 1.97 -10.99 -14.65
CA GLU A 259 0.91 -11.85 -15.19
C GLU A 259 -0.49 -11.32 -14.86
N HIS A 260 -0.68 -10.80 -13.65
CA HIS A 260 -1.99 -10.34 -13.12
C HIS A 260 -2.11 -8.82 -13.05
N LYS A 261 -1.07 -8.08 -13.47
CA LYS A 261 -0.92 -6.61 -13.40
C LYS A 261 -0.98 -6.00 -12.00
N THR A 262 -1.04 -6.80 -10.95
CA THR A 262 -1.23 -6.36 -9.56
C THR A 262 -0.21 -7.04 -8.67
N GLY A 263 0.39 -6.31 -7.74
CA GLY A 263 1.53 -6.79 -6.97
C GLY A 263 2.12 -5.71 -6.06
N GLY A 264 2.96 -6.16 -5.13
CA GLY A 264 3.68 -5.30 -4.20
C GLY A 264 3.58 -5.79 -2.76
N MET A 265 3.94 -4.90 -1.82
CA MET A 265 3.84 -5.15 -0.38
C MET A 265 3.34 -3.91 0.35
N VAL A 266 2.71 -4.13 1.50
CA VAL A 266 2.34 -3.10 2.48
C VAL A 266 2.90 -3.51 3.85
N ILE A 267 3.65 -2.61 4.49
CA ILE A 267 4.13 -2.75 5.86
C ILE A 267 3.05 -2.22 6.80
N VAL A 268 2.81 -2.93 7.91
CA VAL A 268 1.73 -2.64 8.83
C VAL A 268 2.14 -2.63 10.31
N GLU A 269 1.48 -1.76 11.07
CA GLU A 269 1.62 -1.59 12.52
C GLU A 269 0.25 -1.44 13.19
N GLY A 270 0.16 -1.66 14.50
CA GLY A 270 -1.03 -1.31 15.27
C GLY A 270 -1.26 0.20 15.30
N ALA A 271 -2.50 0.65 15.10
CA ALA A 271 -2.84 2.06 14.99
C ALA A 271 -3.07 2.79 16.34
N ASN A 272 -2.97 2.07 17.47
CA ASN A 272 -2.82 2.59 18.83
C ASN A 272 -3.70 3.82 19.18
N GLY A 273 -5.01 3.72 18.96
CA GLY A 273 -6.00 4.72 19.39
C GLY A 273 -6.41 5.75 18.33
N ALA A 274 -5.84 5.73 17.13
CA ALA A 274 -6.34 6.51 15.99
C ALA A 274 -7.76 6.05 15.56
N SER A 275 -8.55 6.95 14.96
CA SER A 275 -9.87 6.57 14.44
C SER A 275 -9.76 5.84 13.10
N GLU A 276 -10.81 5.08 12.74
CA GLU A 276 -10.83 4.37 11.46
C GLU A 276 -10.70 5.33 10.25
N ALA A 277 -11.26 6.54 10.34
CA ALA A 277 -11.18 7.52 9.26
C ALA A 277 -9.75 8.08 9.09
N ASP A 278 -9.04 8.33 10.19
CA ASP A 278 -7.65 8.81 10.14
C ASP A 278 -6.74 7.73 9.55
N ILE A 279 -6.90 6.48 10.01
CA ILE A 279 -6.12 5.33 9.53
C ILE A 279 -6.38 5.08 8.04
N VAL A 280 -7.64 5.13 7.59
CA VAL A 280 -8.01 5.02 6.18
C VAL A 280 -7.34 6.13 5.36
N GLY A 281 -7.42 7.39 5.80
CA GLY A 281 -6.80 8.52 5.10
C GLY A 281 -5.29 8.38 4.97
N GLU A 282 -4.59 8.10 6.07
CA GLU A 282 -3.15 7.90 6.07
C GLU A 282 -2.70 6.66 5.30
N SER A 283 -3.46 5.56 5.33
CA SER A 283 -3.05 4.29 4.72
C SER A 283 -3.32 4.29 3.21
N ASN A 284 -4.48 4.80 2.79
CA ASN A 284 -4.84 4.88 1.37
C ASN A 284 -3.91 5.81 0.59
N ALA A 285 -3.43 6.90 1.21
CA ALA A 285 -2.44 7.80 0.60
C ALA A 285 -1.11 7.09 0.24
N LYS A 286 -0.73 6.04 0.98
CA LYS A 286 0.49 5.25 0.72
C LYS A 286 0.24 4.23 -0.41
N VAL A 287 -0.82 3.42 -0.27
CA VAL A 287 -1.13 2.35 -1.24
C VAL A 287 -1.67 2.85 -2.58
N ALA A 288 -2.06 4.12 -2.71
CA ALA A 288 -2.53 4.74 -3.97
C ALA A 288 -1.50 4.69 -5.13
N THR A 289 -0.23 4.37 -4.84
CA THR A 289 0.83 4.18 -5.85
C THR A 289 1.04 2.73 -6.27
N LEU A 290 0.37 1.77 -5.61
CA LEU A 290 0.34 0.38 -6.01
C LEU A 290 -0.60 0.19 -7.21
N ALA A 291 -0.37 -0.85 -8.00
CA ALA A 291 -1.27 -1.17 -9.11
C ALA A 291 -2.64 -1.60 -8.56
N ASN A 292 -3.68 -0.82 -8.83
CA ASN A 292 -5.02 -1.03 -8.29
C ASN A 292 -5.93 -1.84 -9.24
N GLU A 293 -5.36 -2.84 -9.90
CA GLU A 293 -6.11 -3.94 -10.50
C GLU A 293 -6.40 -4.99 -9.40
N GLU A 294 -7.52 -5.69 -9.50
CA GLU A 294 -8.05 -6.59 -8.46
C GLU A 294 -7.07 -7.70 -8.05
N GLY A 295 -6.90 -7.94 -6.75
CA GLY A 295 -6.26 -9.13 -6.21
C GLY A 295 -7.12 -10.38 -6.45
N GLY A 296 -7.12 -10.84 -7.70
CA GLY A 296 -8.12 -11.74 -8.28
C GLY A 296 -7.98 -13.22 -7.93
N GLY A 297 -8.38 -13.59 -6.72
CA GLY A 297 -8.73 -14.97 -6.37
C GLY A 297 -7.58 -15.88 -5.94
N SER A 298 -7.90 -16.95 -5.22
CA SER A 298 -6.95 -17.87 -4.59
C SER A 298 -7.38 -19.31 -4.79
N ARG A 299 -6.45 -20.18 -5.18
CA ARG A 299 -6.68 -21.53 -5.75
C ARG A 299 -7.37 -22.56 -4.83
N ALA A 300 -7.79 -22.18 -3.62
CA ALA A 300 -8.23 -23.07 -2.53
C ALA A 300 -9.36 -24.06 -2.92
N MET A 301 -10.21 -23.71 -3.88
CA MET A 301 -11.37 -24.51 -4.31
C MET A 301 -11.02 -25.94 -4.76
N ALA A 302 -9.82 -26.17 -5.29
CA ALA A 302 -9.42 -27.48 -5.83
C ALA A 302 -9.50 -28.64 -4.81
N ASN A 303 -9.37 -28.34 -3.51
CA ASN A 303 -9.37 -29.34 -2.43
C ASN A 303 -10.70 -29.49 -1.69
N PHE A 304 -11.67 -28.58 -1.85
CA PHE A 304 -12.98 -28.70 -1.17
C PHE A 304 -13.89 -29.79 -1.77
N GLY A 305 -13.60 -30.27 -2.98
CA GLY A 305 -14.43 -31.26 -3.70
C GLY A 305 -14.02 -32.73 -3.56
N ARG A 306 -13.13 -33.10 -2.62
CA ARG A 306 -12.57 -34.47 -2.53
C ARG A 306 -12.75 -35.23 -1.22
N GLU A 307 -13.27 -34.61 -0.17
CA GLU A 307 -13.46 -35.27 1.13
C GLU A 307 -14.95 -35.38 1.49
N SER A 308 -15.65 -36.23 0.74
CA SER A 308 -16.99 -36.74 1.06
C SER A 308 -17.21 -38.06 0.31
N SER A 309 -17.05 -39.17 1.02
CA SER A 309 -17.33 -40.55 0.58
C SER A 309 -17.52 -41.45 1.79
#